data_AF-A0A6G0VTY3-F1
#
_entry.id   AF-A0A6G0VTY3-F1
#
_cell.length_a   1.000
_cell.length_b   1.000
_cell.length_c   1.000
_cell.angle_alpha   90.00
_cell.angle_beta   90.00
_cell.angle_gamma   90.00
#
_symmetry.space_group_name_H-M   'P 1'
#
loop_
_entity.id
_entity.type
_entity.pdbx_description
1 polymer ?
#
loop_
_entity_poly.entity_id
_entity_poly.type
_entity_poly.pdbx_seq_one_letter_code
_entity_poly.pdbx_strand_id
1 'polypeptide(L)'
;MPKSKPLFSSTLQKYVNEFGADIFSTDVTILYCKVCEVRVSEKSKQFSIQQHVAKTSSLQTLISTSSNLSFNSDLCKTLLSANIPLNKLSKPIVHKFLEKYTNKSIPDQSTLRKTYVHKCYEDTLCEIRTYTSNKNIWISIDETTDTMGRYIANTIIGTLELGHPGKVFLLDSTVLEKTNSGTIVRLFEQSLSLLWPGGIQRENVLLFLSDAAPYMVKAGKALKLLYSKMEHVTCLVHALHRVAEEIRNIFPKVDDLISNVKKIFLKAPYRLQIFKTIAPNIPLPPQPILTRWGTWLNAVMYYSEHYVLIKQVIMELDREDAISIGKVQDLIADRSLECNLAYIKS
;
A
#
# COMPACT_ATOMS: atom_id res chain seq x y z
N MET A 1 44.83 60.79 26.45
CA MET A 1 43.37 61.09 26.42
C MET A 1 42.60 59.79 26.60
N PRO A 2 41.80 59.63 27.67
CA PRO A 2 40.98 58.43 27.86
C PRO A 2 39.78 58.46 26.89
N LYS A 3 39.54 57.35 26.17
CA LYS A 3 38.39 57.20 25.28
C LYS A 3 37.10 57.21 26.11
N SER A 4 36.18 58.13 25.81
CA SER A 4 34.85 58.20 26.41
C SER A 4 34.08 56.90 26.13
N LYS A 5 33.44 56.34 27.15
CA LYS A 5 32.52 55.21 26.98
C LYS A 5 31.33 55.69 26.12
N PRO A 6 30.98 55.02 25.02
CA PRO A 6 29.82 55.39 24.23
C PRO A 6 28.54 55.25 25.06
N LEU A 7 27.61 56.20 24.94
CA LEU A 7 26.30 56.12 25.58
C LEU A 7 25.62 54.81 25.18
N PHE A 8 25.03 54.13 26.16
CA PHE A 8 24.37 52.82 26.03
C PHE A 8 23.40 52.73 24.83
N SER A 9 22.66 53.82 24.57
CA SER A 9 21.75 53.98 23.43
C SER A 9 22.44 53.83 22.06
N SER A 10 23.68 54.30 21.93
CA SER A 10 24.43 54.23 20.66
C SER A 10 24.85 52.80 20.29
N THR A 11 24.98 51.91 21.28
CA THR A 11 25.37 50.51 21.04
C THR A 11 24.19 49.67 20.54
N LEU A 12 23.00 49.90 21.10
CA LEU A 12 21.78 49.22 20.65
C LEU A 12 21.37 49.69 19.24
N GLN A 13 21.50 51.00 18.97
CA GLN A 13 21.27 51.53 17.62
C GLN A 13 22.24 50.94 16.59
N LYS A 14 23.49 50.66 16.99
CA LYS A 14 24.46 49.99 16.13
C LYS A 14 24.00 48.58 15.75
N TYR A 15 23.41 47.82 16.67
CA TYR A 15 22.89 46.49 16.35
C TYR A 15 21.67 46.53 15.42
N VAL A 16 20.78 47.52 15.57
CA VAL A 16 19.66 47.73 14.63
C VAL A 16 20.19 48.07 13.23
N ASN A 17 21.25 48.89 13.13
CA ASN A 17 21.85 49.24 11.84
C ASN A 17 22.66 48.08 11.23
N GLU A 18 23.34 47.26 12.05
CA GLU A 18 24.19 46.14 11.61
C GLU A 18 23.35 44.95 11.13
N PHE A 19 22.26 44.63 11.82
CA PHE A 19 21.41 43.47 11.51
C PHE A 19 20.11 43.83 10.79
N GLY A 20 19.81 45.11 10.60
CA GLY A 20 18.65 45.60 9.86
C GLY A 20 17.44 45.92 10.75
N ALA A 21 16.75 47.01 10.41
CA ALA A 21 15.55 47.48 11.12
C ALA A 21 14.33 46.55 10.93
N ASP A 22 14.39 45.62 9.99
CA ASP A 22 13.36 44.60 9.76
C ASP A 22 13.44 43.46 10.78
N ILE A 23 14.62 43.24 11.38
CA ILE A 23 14.87 42.15 12.33
C ILE A 23 14.84 42.65 13.78
N PHE A 24 15.40 43.83 14.04
CA PHE A 24 15.42 44.42 15.38
C PHE A 24 14.81 45.82 15.43
N SER A 25 14.17 46.13 16.57
CA SER A 25 13.83 47.50 16.99
C SER A 25 14.37 47.76 18.38
N THR A 26 14.54 49.04 18.74
CA THR A 26 14.97 49.44 20.07
C THR A 26 14.19 50.66 20.57
N ASP A 27 13.91 50.69 21.87
CA ASP A 27 13.30 51.81 22.59
C ASP A 27 14.33 52.56 23.45
N VAL A 28 15.61 52.52 23.04
CA VAL A 28 16.78 53.11 23.72
C VAL A 28 17.25 52.31 24.94
N THR A 29 16.36 51.54 25.56
CA THR A 29 16.67 50.69 26.72
C THR A 29 16.81 49.21 26.34
N ILE A 30 15.97 48.70 25.43
CA ILE A 30 15.86 47.27 25.12
C ILE A 30 16.10 47.04 23.63
N LEU A 31 16.73 45.91 23.28
CA LEU A 31 16.75 45.39 21.91
C LEU A 31 15.65 44.35 21.74
N TYR A 32 14.73 44.58 20.82
CA TYR A 32 13.57 43.73 20.57
C TYR A 32 13.66 43.06 19.21
N CYS A 33 13.55 41.73 19.17
CA CYS A 33 13.53 41.00 17.91
C CYS A 33 12.10 40.93 17.37
N LYS A 34 11.87 41.54 16.20
CA LYS A 34 10.55 41.54 15.53
C LYS A 34 10.16 40.17 14.98
N VAL A 35 11.13 39.28 14.76
CA VAL A 35 10.91 37.96 14.15
C VAL A 35 10.41 36.93 15.15
N CYS A 36 10.88 36.98 16.41
CA CYS A 36 10.47 36.04 17.46
C CYS A 36 9.64 36.70 18.56
N GLU A 37 9.41 38.01 18.49
CA GLU A 37 8.66 38.80 19.48
C GLU A 37 9.23 38.77 20.90
N VAL A 38 10.53 38.45 21.05
CA VAL A 38 11.21 38.36 22.36
C VAL A 38 12.18 39.52 22.59
N ARG A 39 12.28 39.94 23.84
CA ARG A 39 13.30 40.89 24.33
C ARG A 39 14.67 40.19 24.38
N VAL A 40 15.67 40.75 23.69
CA VAL A 40 17.05 40.27 23.73
C VAL A 40 17.80 41.04 24.81
N SER A 41 18.24 40.34 25.85
CA SER A 41 18.71 40.95 27.12
C SER A 41 19.88 41.93 26.95
N GLU A 42 19.83 43.04 27.68
CA GLU A 42 20.74 44.21 27.67
C GLU A 42 22.25 43.94 27.91
N LYS A 43 22.65 42.74 28.35
CA LYS A 43 24.05 42.38 28.65
C LYS A 43 24.67 41.40 27.66
N SER A 44 23.94 40.99 26.63
CA SER A 44 24.43 40.03 25.65
C SER A 44 25.57 40.63 24.82
N LYS A 45 26.78 40.07 24.96
CA LYS A 45 27.90 40.34 24.05
C LYS A 45 27.45 40.11 22.60
N GLN A 46 28.02 40.83 21.64
CA GLN A 46 27.68 40.75 20.19
C GLN A 46 27.50 39.32 19.66
N PHE A 47 28.30 38.37 20.19
CA PHE A 47 28.19 36.95 19.89
C PHE A 47 26.80 36.33 20.15
N SER A 48 26.13 36.68 21.25
CA SER A 48 24.81 36.14 21.57
C SER A 48 23.71 36.71 20.66
N ILE A 49 23.88 37.95 20.17
CA ILE A 49 22.97 38.55 19.18
C ILE A 49 23.17 37.85 17.83
N GLN A 50 24.41 37.60 17.40
CA GLN A 50 24.70 36.82 16.20
C GLN A 50 24.13 35.40 16.29
N GLN A 51 24.25 34.74 17.44
CA GLN A 51 23.67 33.41 17.65
C GLN A 51 22.13 33.44 17.61
N HIS A 52 21.51 34.50 18.16
CA HIS A 52 20.07 34.71 18.08
C HIS A 52 19.60 34.91 16.63
N VAL A 53 20.31 35.73 15.85
CA VAL A 53 20.04 35.98 14.41
C VAL A 53 20.21 34.70 13.59
N ALA A 54 21.26 33.92 13.82
CA ALA A 54 21.45 32.64 13.14
C ALA A 54 20.27 31.69 13.41
N LYS A 55 19.76 31.65 14.65
CA LYS A 55 18.59 30.84 15.02
C LYS A 55 17.30 31.38 14.39
N THR A 56 17.11 32.70 14.32
CA THR A 56 15.93 33.32 13.68
C THR A 56 15.95 33.24 12.15
N SER A 57 17.12 33.21 11.51
CA SER A 57 17.23 32.99 10.06
C SER A 57 16.69 31.61 9.64
N SER A 58 16.85 30.59 10.49
CA SER A 58 16.23 29.27 10.31
C SER A 58 14.71 29.28 10.49
N LEU A 59 14.17 30.26 11.24
CA LEU A 59 12.74 30.51 11.38
C LEU A 59 12.18 31.38 10.23
N GLN A 60 12.96 32.29 9.65
CA GLN A 60 12.56 33.01 8.43
C GLN A 60 12.43 32.07 7.22
N THR A 61 13.17 30.95 7.19
CA THR A 61 12.97 29.90 6.17
C THR A 61 11.64 29.14 6.34
N LEU A 62 10.99 29.23 7.51
CA LEU A 62 9.69 28.61 7.79
C LEU A 62 8.50 29.49 7.39
N ILE A 63 8.69 30.79 7.12
CA ILE A 63 7.64 31.67 6.62
C ILE A 63 7.69 31.69 5.08
N SER A 64 7.58 30.50 4.47
CA SER A 64 7.20 30.42 3.05
C SER A 64 5.76 30.88 2.93
N THR A 65 5.48 31.80 2.00
CA THR A 65 4.14 32.33 1.69
C THR A 65 3.05 31.25 1.75
N SER A 66 1.89 31.55 2.33
CA SER A 66 0.74 30.63 2.48
C SER A 66 0.35 29.90 1.19
N SER A 67 0.63 30.51 0.03
CA SER A 67 0.41 29.95 -1.31
C SER A 67 1.36 28.81 -1.71
N ASN A 68 2.53 28.65 -1.07
CA ASN A 68 3.47 27.56 -1.32
C ASN A 68 3.22 26.36 -0.39
N LEU A 69 2.73 26.62 0.83
CA LEU A 69 2.31 25.57 1.77
C LEU A 69 1.09 24.79 1.26
N SER A 70 0.09 25.51 0.73
CA SER A 70 -1.08 24.89 0.08
C SER A 70 -0.68 24.05 -1.13
N PHE A 71 0.09 24.61 -2.05
CA PHE A 71 0.58 23.89 -3.23
C PHE A 71 1.34 22.60 -2.89
N ASN A 72 2.28 22.65 -1.93
CA ASN A 72 3.06 21.46 -1.55
C ASN A 72 2.19 20.38 -0.90
N SER A 73 1.21 20.79 -0.08
CA SER A 73 0.24 19.88 0.53
C SER A 73 -0.61 19.20 -0.55
N ASP A 74 -1.14 19.98 -1.51
CA ASP A 74 -1.97 19.48 -2.60
C ASP A 74 -1.19 18.56 -3.54
N LEU A 75 0.06 18.93 -3.86
CA LEU A 75 0.97 18.09 -4.65
C LEU A 75 1.22 16.75 -3.94
N CYS A 76 1.49 16.77 -2.63
CA CYS A 76 1.70 15.55 -1.85
C CYS A 76 0.44 14.66 -1.86
N LYS A 77 -0.72 15.23 -1.51
CA LYS A 77 -2.01 14.51 -1.50
C LYS A 77 -2.32 13.91 -2.88
N THR A 78 -2.10 14.68 -3.95
CA THR A 78 -2.34 14.24 -5.33
C THR A 78 -1.45 13.06 -5.71
N LEU A 79 -0.14 13.14 -5.46
CA LEU A 79 0.79 12.05 -5.81
C LEU A 79 0.47 10.77 -5.02
N LEU A 80 0.20 10.88 -3.72
CA LEU A 80 -0.19 9.73 -2.89
C LEU A 80 -1.50 9.11 -3.37
N SER A 81 -2.53 9.93 -3.61
CA SER A 81 -3.85 9.47 -4.07
C SER A 81 -3.81 8.83 -5.47
N ALA A 82 -2.90 9.30 -6.32
CA ALA A 82 -2.67 8.75 -7.66
C ALA A 82 -1.72 7.54 -7.68
N ASN A 83 -1.27 7.06 -6.50
CA ASN A 83 -0.26 6.00 -6.38
C ASN A 83 1.04 6.31 -7.17
N ILE A 84 1.46 7.58 -7.14
CA ILE A 84 2.70 8.05 -7.75
C ILE A 84 3.75 8.22 -6.65
N PRO A 85 4.84 7.43 -6.67
CA PRO A 85 5.90 7.54 -5.68
C PRO A 85 6.53 8.95 -5.65
N LEU A 86 6.69 9.52 -4.46
CA LEU A 86 7.25 10.86 -4.28
C LEU A 86 8.65 11.03 -4.88
N ASN A 87 9.44 9.94 -4.98
CA ASN A 87 10.77 9.96 -5.61
C ASN A 87 10.73 10.28 -7.12
N LYS A 88 9.56 10.23 -7.76
CA LYS A 88 9.39 10.66 -9.15
C LYS A 88 9.63 12.16 -9.31
N LEU A 89 9.41 12.97 -8.27
CA LEU A 89 9.75 14.40 -8.27
C LEU A 89 11.25 14.65 -8.29
N SER A 90 12.08 13.70 -7.83
CA SER A 90 13.53 13.81 -7.93
C SER A 90 14.06 13.61 -9.36
N LYS A 91 13.19 13.33 -10.35
CA LYS A 91 13.59 13.25 -11.75
C LYS A 91 13.60 14.65 -12.38
N PRO A 92 14.74 15.11 -12.94
CA PRO A 92 14.86 16.47 -13.47
C PRO A 92 13.81 16.83 -14.52
N ILE A 93 13.37 15.86 -15.33
CA ILE A 93 12.34 16.08 -16.36
C ILE A 93 10.97 16.38 -15.76
N VAL A 94 10.58 15.67 -14.70
CA VAL A 94 9.31 15.88 -14.00
C VAL A 94 9.35 17.20 -13.26
N HIS A 95 10.45 17.45 -12.55
CA HIS A 95 10.68 18.68 -11.81
C HIS A 95 10.59 19.92 -12.71
N LYS A 96 11.37 19.96 -13.81
CA LYS A 96 11.33 21.05 -14.80
C LYS A 96 9.96 21.22 -15.46
N PHE A 97 9.27 20.12 -15.77
CA PHE A 97 7.93 20.17 -16.35
C PHE A 97 6.96 20.86 -15.38
N LEU A 98 6.92 20.42 -14.13
CA LEU A 98 6.04 20.99 -13.12
C LEU A 98 6.38 22.46 -12.85
N GLU A 99 7.66 22.81 -12.70
CA GLU A 99 8.09 24.21 -12.53
C GLU A 99 7.62 25.09 -13.70
N LYS A 100 7.82 24.62 -14.94
CA LYS A 100 7.43 25.36 -16.16
C LYS A 100 5.94 25.69 -16.21
N TYR A 101 5.08 24.74 -15.86
CA TYR A 101 3.63 24.90 -16.02
C TYR A 101 2.92 25.45 -14.78
N THR A 102 3.54 25.35 -13.59
CA THR A 102 2.93 25.85 -12.35
C THR A 102 3.51 27.19 -11.90
N ASN A 103 4.70 27.57 -12.38
CA ASN A 103 5.48 28.70 -11.85
C ASN A 103 5.71 28.60 -10.32
N LYS A 104 5.69 27.38 -9.77
CA LYS A 104 5.94 27.08 -8.36
C LYS A 104 7.27 26.35 -8.21
N SER A 105 7.98 26.62 -7.11
CA SER A 105 9.13 25.80 -6.72
C SER A 105 8.64 24.42 -6.29
N ILE A 106 9.20 23.37 -6.90
CA ILE A 106 8.77 22.00 -6.62
C ILE A 106 9.59 21.43 -5.45
N PRO A 107 8.95 20.99 -4.36
CA PRO A 107 9.63 20.49 -3.18
C PRO A 107 10.33 19.16 -3.48
N ASP A 108 11.49 18.94 -2.85
CA ASP A 108 12.13 17.63 -2.88
C ASP A 108 11.26 16.58 -2.17
N GLN A 109 11.42 15.31 -2.58
CA GLN A 109 10.71 14.19 -1.97
C GLN A 109 10.91 14.11 -0.45
N SER A 110 12.07 14.52 0.07
CA SER A 110 12.37 14.49 1.50
C SER A 110 11.52 15.50 2.27
N THR A 111 11.30 16.68 1.71
CA THR A 111 10.39 17.70 2.25
C THR A 111 8.96 17.19 2.27
N LEU A 112 8.49 16.58 1.18
CA LEU A 112 7.15 16.00 1.13
C LEU A 112 6.96 14.90 2.18
N ARG A 113 7.91 13.96 2.28
CA ARG A 113 7.87 12.85 3.24
C ARG A 113 7.83 13.31 4.69
N LYS A 114 8.68 14.27 5.06
CA LYS A 114 8.83 14.71 6.46
C LYS A 114 7.70 15.62 6.91
N THR A 115 7.17 16.45 6.02
CA THR A 115 6.27 17.54 6.41
C THR A 115 4.81 17.26 6.08
N TYR A 116 4.52 16.55 4.97
CA TYR A 116 3.16 16.48 4.43
C TYR A 116 2.54 15.08 4.44
N VAL A 117 3.35 14.00 4.37
CA VAL A 117 2.82 12.63 4.36
C VAL A 117 2.02 12.31 5.63
N HIS A 118 2.56 12.65 6.81
CA HIS A 118 1.84 12.45 8.08
C HIS A 118 0.53 13.22 8.12
N LYS A 119 0.52 14.45 7.60
CA LYS A 119 -0.71 15.24 7.51
C LYS A 119 -1.74 14.58 6.58
N CYS A 120 -1.32 14.09 5.42
CA CYS A 120 -2.21 13.36 4.50
C CYS A 120 -2.78 12.10 5.16
N TYR A 121 -1.98 11.39 5.96
CA TYR A 121 -2.43 10.24 6.74
C TYR A 121 -3.52 10.63 7.75
N GLU A 122 -3.28 11.65 8.58
CA GLU A 122 -4.27 12.13 9.56
C GLU A 122 -5.55 12.64 8.90
N ASP A 123 -5.43 13.39 7.80
CA ASP A 123 -6.58 13.89 7.03
C ASP A 123 -7.41 12.70 6.49
N THR A 124 -6.76 11.69 5.92
CA THR A 124 -7.41 10.48 5.42
C THR A 124 -8.09 9.71 6.56
N LEU A 125 -7.43 9.56 7.69
CA LEU A 125 -8.01 8.88 8.85
C LEU A 125 -9.21 9.65 9.41
N CYS A 126 -9.16 10.98 9.41
CA CYS A 126 -10.28 11.84 9.77
C CYS A 126 -11.46 11.69 8.80
N GLU A 127 -11.20 11.62 7.49
CA GLU A 127 -12.23 11.35 6.47
C GLU A 127 -12.90 9.98 6.71
N ILE A 128 -12.12 8.93 6.99
CA ILE A 128 -12.63 7.59 7.32
C ILE A 128 -13.49 7.63 8.59
N ARG A 129 -13.01 8.24 9.67
CA ARG A 129 -13.73 8.40 10.94
C ARG A 129 -15.05 9.14 10.76
N THR A 130 -15.03 10.22 9.98
CA THR A 130 -16.22 11.02 9.66
C THR A 130 -17.25 10.18 8.90
N TYR A 131 -16.80 9.43 7.88
CA TYR A 131 -17.70 8.60 7.07
C TYR A 131 -18.32 7.44 7.86
N THR A 132 -17.55 6.83 8.76
CA THR A 132 -17.96 5.66 9.56
C THR A 132 -18.71 6.04 10.84
N SER A 133 -18.79 7.33 11.16
CA SER A 133 -19.49 7.84 12.34
C SER A 133 -20.94 7.35 12.40
N ASN A 134 -21.31 6.74 13.54
CA ASN A 134 -22.64 6.18 13.81
C ASN A 134 -23.10 5.09 12.82
N LYS A 135 -22.17 4.46 12.09
CA LYS A 135 -22.48 3.34 11.19
C LYS A 135 -22.01 2.03 11.78
N ASN A 136 -22.76 0.97 11.47
CA ASN A 136 -22.30 -0.39 11.67
C ASN A 136 -21.21 -0.72 10.65
N ILE A 137 -20.18 -1.44 11.08
CA ILE A 137 -19.06 -1.82 10.24
C ILE A 137 -18.84 -3.34 10.21
N TRP A 138 -18.22 -3.77 9.13
CA TRP A 138 -17.50 -5.03 9.06
C TRP A 138 -16.00 -4.75 9.00
N ILE A 139 -15.22 -5.72 9.46
CA ILE A 139 -13.75 -5.68 9.47
C ILE A 139 -13.22 -6.98 8.87
N SER A 140 -12.15 -6.87 8.09
CA SER A 140 -11.42 -8.01 7.54
C SER A 140 -9.94 -7.87 7.82
N ILE A 141 -9.31 -8.95 8.25
CA ILE A 141 -7.86 -9.01 8.45
C ILE A 141 -7.32 -10.13 7.58
N ASP A 142 -6.31 -9.80 6.77
CA ASP A 142 -5.61 -10.75 5.91
C ASP A 142 -4.11 -10.51 6.00
N GLU A 143 -3.33 -11.59 6.19
CA GLU A 143 -1.88 -11.51 6.20
C GLU A 143 -1.29 -11.84 4.83
N THR A 144 -0.24 -11.10 4.52
CA THR A 144 0.58 -11.30 3.33
C THR A 144 2.04 -11.40 3.75
N THR A 145 2.87 -11.96 2.88
CA THR A 145 4.33 -11.98 3.09
C THR A 145 4.97 -11.07 2.06
N ASP A 146 5.77 -10.11 2.52
CA ASP A 146 6.50 -9.23 1.61
C ASP A 146 7.72 -9.94 0.99
N THR A 147 8.41 -9.24 0.08
CA THR A 147 9.61 -9.79 -0.58
C THR A 147 10.78 -10.05 0.37
N MET A 148 10.73 -9.52 1.60
CA MET A 148 11.74 -9.75 2.64
C MET A 148 11.31 -10.87 3.61
N GLY A 149 10.18 -11.53 3.39
CA GLY A 149 9.67 -12.58 4.27
C GLY A 149 8.97 -12.06 5.53
N ARG A 150 8.67 -10.76 5.62
CA ARG A 150 7.97 -10.18 6.77
C ARG A 150 6.47 -10.43 6.64
N TYR A 151 5.82 -10.74 7.77
CA TYR A 151 4.37 -10.86 7.83
C TYR A 151 3.76 -9.45 7.88
N ILE A 152 2.97 -9.10 6.87
CA ILE A 152 2.24 -7.83 6.81
C ILE A 152 0.76 -8.16 6.93
N ALA A 153 0.13 -7.69 8.00
CA ALA A 153 -1.31 -7.82 8.19
C ALA A 153 -2.01 -6.54 7.77
N ASN A 154 -3.01 -6.69 6.92
CA ASN A 154 -3.82 -5.58 6.41
C ASN A 154 -5.20 -5.66 7.05
N THR A 155 -5.63 -4.57 7.68
CA THR A 155 -6.97 -4.41 8.24
C THR A 155 -7.80 -3.55 7.31
N ILE A 156 -8.83 -4.15 6.73
CA ILE A 156 -9.83 -3.47 5.92
C ILE A 156 -11.10 -3.32 6.73
N ILE A 157 -11.74 -2.16 6.66
CA ILE A 157 -13.08 -1.94 7.20
C ILE A 157 -14.05 -1.54 6.11
N GLY A 158 -15.32 -1.83 6.29
CA GLY A 158 -16.37 -1.26 5.45
C GLY A 158 -17.65 -1.02 6.25
N THR A 159 -18.48 -0.10 5.76
CA THR A 159 -19.77 0.21 6.39
C THR A 159 -20.86 -0.73 5.89
N LEU A 160 -21.73 -1.17 6.79
CA LEU A 160 -22.93 -1.95 6.47
C LEU A 160 -24.10 -0.98 6.26
N GLU A 161 -24.52 -0.82 5.00
CA GLU A 161 -25.56 0.12 4.58
C GLU A 161 -26.76 -0.64 3.97
N LEU A 162 -27.98 -0.13 4.17
CA LEU A 162 -29.19 -0.82 3.73
C LEU A 162 -29.39 -0.66 2.21
N GLY A 163 -29.54 -1.78 1.50
CA GLY A 163 -29.89 -1.79 0.08
C GLY A 163 -28.75 -1.49 -0.90
N HIS A 164 -27.54 -1.19 -0.41
CA HIS A 164 -26.36 -0.99 -1.25
C HIS A 164 -25.05 -1.32 -0.51
N PRO A 165 -23.97 -1.63 -1.24
CA PRO A 165 -22.65 -1.73 -0.64
C PRO A 165 -22.24 -0.39 -0.03
N GLY A 166 -21.68 -0.43 1.18
CA GLY A 166 -21.03 0.73 1.78
C GLY A 166 -19.61 0.95 1.27
N LYS A 167 -18.97 2.04 1.71
CA LYS A 167 -17.56 2.29 1.38
C LYS A 167 -16.63 1.37 2.16
N VAL A 168 -15.51 1.04 1.52
CA VAL A 168 -14.47 0.16 2.05
C VAL A 168 -13.16 0.93 2.13
N PHE A 169 -12.43 0.74 3.22
CA PHE A 169 -11.19 1.45 3.53
C PHE A 169 -10.13 0.48 4.02
N LEU A 170 -8.90 0.64 3.53
CA LEU A 170 -7.72 0.08 4.20
C LEU A 170 -7.43 0.97 5.42
N LEU A 171 -7.68 0.44 6.62
CA LEU A 171 -7.54 1.18 7.86
C LEU A 171 -6.12 1.09 8.43
N ASP A 172 -5.51 -0.09 8.33
CA ASP A 172 -4.21 -0.37 8.95
C ASP A 172 -3.44 -1.38 8.10
N SER A 173 -2.12 -1.22 8.06
CA SER A 173 -1.19 -2.16 7.42
C SER A 173 0.05 -2.22 8.29
N THR A 174 0.17 -3.32 9.04
CA THR A 174 1.14 -3.45 10.13
C THR A 174 2.01 -4.68 9.95
N VAL A 175 3.31 -4.52 10.21
CA VAL A 175 4.26 -5.63 10.26
C VAL A 175 4.04 -6.42 11.55
N LEU A 176 3.83 -7.72 11.42
CA LEU A 176 3.71 -8.64 12.56
C LEU A 176 5.01 -9.40 12.78
N GLU A 177 5.43 -9.54 14.05
CA GLU A 177 6.57 -10.38 14.43
C GLU A 177 6.28 -11.87 14.18
N LYS A 178 5.02 -12.28 14.37
CA LYS A 178 4.54 -13.66 14.18
C LYS A 178 3.03 -13.69 13.94
N THR A 179 2.58 -14.69 13.21
CA THR A 179 1.16 -14.96 12.95
C THR A 179 0.62 -15.96 13.98
N ASN A 180 -0.22 -15.49 14.90
CA ASN A 180 -0.96 -16.34 15.84
C ASN A 180 -2.24 -15.62 16.30
N SER A 181 -3.12 -16.34 16.99
CA SER A 181 -4.42 -15.80 17.39
C SER A 181 -4.30 -14.55 18.27
N GLY A 182 -3.31 -14.48 19.16
CA GLY A 182 -3.11 -13.34 20.05
C GLY A 182 -2.63 -12.09 19.32
N THR A 183 -1.75 -12.23 18.33
CA THR A 183 -1.28 -11.09 17.54
C THR A 183 -2.40 -10.50 16.67
N ILE A 184 -3.30 -11.35 16.17
CA ILE A 184 -4.49 -10.89 15.42
C ILE A 184 -5.51 -10.20 16.31
N VAL A 185 -5.82 -10.75 17.49
CA VAL A 185 -6.71 -10.08 18.46
C VAL A 185 -6.17 -8.70 18.82
N ARG A 186 -4.85 -8.59 19.05
CA ARG A 186 -4.21 -7.31 19.37
C ARG A 186 -4.28 -6.33 18.19
N LEU A 187 -3.98 -6.79 16.97
CA LEU A 187 -4.09 -5.97 15.76
C LEU A 187 -5.52 -5.45 15.58
N PHE A 188 -6.52 -6.32 15.74
CA PHE A 188 -7.93 -5.97 15.64
C PHE A 188 -8.31 -4.80 16.57
N GLU A 189 -7.98 -4.91 17.87
CA GLU A 189 -8.25 -3.86 18.85
C GLU A 189 -7.42 -2.58 18.58
N GLN A 190 -6.17 -2.72 18.13
CA GLN A 190 -5.32 -1.58 17.74
C GLN A 190 -5.90 -0.81 16.55
N SER A 191 -6.27 -1.51 15.48
CA SER A 191 -6.88 -0.89 14.31
C SER A 191 -8.21 -0.21 14.66
N LEU A 192 -9.05 -0.83 15.50
CA LEU A 192 -10.29 -0.18 15.95
C LEU A 192 -10.04 1.02 16.89
N SER A 193 -8.94 1.02 17.64
CA SER A 193 -8.51 2.19 18.42
C SER A 193 -8.07 3.35 17.52
N LEU A 194 -7.50 3.06 16.33
CA LEU A 194 -7.26 4.09 15.31
C LEU A 194 -8.58 4.66 14.81
N LEU A 195 -9.61 3.84 14.62
CA LEU A 195 -10.92 4.32 14.18
C LEU A 195 -11.64 5.13 15.27
N TRP A 196 -11.59 4.69 16.53
CA TRP A 196 -12.29 5.34 17.65
C TRP A 196 -11.32 5.70 18.79
N PRO A 197 -10.58 6.82 18.68
CA PRO A 197 -9.62 7.22 19.71
C PRO A 197 -10.26 7.57 21.06
N GLY A 198 -11.56 7.91 21.07
CA GLY A 198 -12.33 8.16 22.29
C GLY A 198 -12.88 6.90 22.97
N GLY A 199 -12.64 5.72 22.42
CA GLY A 199 -13.11 4.44 22.93
C GLY A 199 -13.79 3.60 21.84
N ILE A 200 -13.41 2.32 21.77
CA ILE A 200 -13.90 1.38 20.75
C ILE A 200 -15.42 1.16 20.89
N GLN A 201 -16.15 1.40 19.80
CA GLN A 201 -17.59 1.19 19.71
C GLN A 201 -17.91 -0.26 19.35
N ARG A 202 -17.74 -1.18 20.32
CA ARG A 202 -17.86 -2.64 20.08
C ARG A 202 -19.21 -3.06 19.50
N GLU A 203 -20.28 -2.40 19.93
CA GLU A 203 -21.66 -2.67 19.48
C GLU A 203 -21.90 -2.35 17.99
N ASN A 204 -21.02 -1.55 17.38
CA ASN A 204 -21.10 -1.15 15.97
C ASN A 204 -20.27 -2.07 15.06
N VAL A 205 -19.54 -3.04 15.62
CA VAL A 205 -18.80 -4.04 14.84
C VAL A 205 -19.66 -5.29 14.73
N LEU A 206 -20.19 -5.57 13.54
CA LEU A 206 -21.16 -6.64 13.35
C LEU A 206 -20.60 -7.87 12.64
N LEU A 207 -19.49 -7.72 11.91
CA LEU A 207 -18.92 -8.80 11.13
C LEU A 207 -17.40 -8.73 11.13
N PHE A 208 -16.76 -9.86 11.44
CA PHE A 208 -15.35 -10.09 11.22
C PHE A 208 -15.16 -11.16 10.15
N LEU A 209 -14.50 -10.80 9.06
CA LEU A 209 -14.11 -11.69 7.98
C LEU A 209 -12.61 -12.02 8.09
N SER A 210 -12.25 -13.30 8.04
CA SER A 210 -10.85 -13.72 8.02
C SER A 210 -10.65 -14.93 7.11
N ASP A 211 -9.42 -15.36 6.91
CA ASP A 211 -9.18 -16.70 6.36
C ASP A 211 -9.70 -17.82 7.30
N ALA A 212 -9.61 -19.06 6.83
CA ALA A 212 -9.98 -20.26 7.59
C ALA A 212 -8.77 -20.93 8.26
N ALA A 213 -7.69 -20.21 8.53
CA ALA A 213 -6.54 -20.74 9.26
C ALA A 213 -6.93 -20.99 10.74
N PRO A 214 -6.40 -22.05 11.38
CA PRO A 214 -6.78 -22.39 12.76
C PRO A 214 -6.57 -21.23 13.75
N TYR A 215 -5.53 -20.42 13.58
CA TYR A 215 -5.25 -19.29 14.47
C TYR A 215 -6.21 -18.11 14.24
N MET A 216 -6.69 -17.89 13.01
CA MET A 216 -7.73 -16.89 12.72
C MET A 216 -9.07 -17.30 13.32
N VAL A 217 -9.46 -18.57 13.15
CA VAL A 217 -10.67 -19.11 13.79
C VAL A 217 -10.60 -18.99 15.30
N LYS A 218 -9.42 -19.26 15.89
CA LYS A 218 -9.19 -19.07 17.32
C LYS A 218 -9.29 -17.60 17.74
N ALA A 219 -8.76 -16.67 16.93
CA ALA A 219 -8.87 -15.23 17.17
C ALA A 219 -10.33 -14.75 17.09
N GLY A 220 -11.06 -15.14 16.04
CA GLY A 220 -12.47 -14.78 15.86
C GLY A 220 -13.35 -15.27 17.00
N LYS A 221 -13.13 -16.51 17.48
CA LYS A 221 -13.80 -17.03 18.68
C LYS A 221 -13.51 -16.21 19.93
N ALA A 222 -12.25 -15.80 20.14
CA ALA A 222 -11.87 -14.96 21.27
C ALA A 222 -12.50 -13.56 21.20
N LEU A 223 -12.50 -12.94 20.01
CA LEU A 223 -13.13 -11.64 19.77
C LEU A 223 -14.64 -11.69 19.96
N LYS A 224 -15.31 -12.77 19.56
CA LYS A 224 -16.76 -12.94 19.76
C LYS A 224 -17.19 -12.85 21.24
N LEU A 225 -16.29 -13.18 22.18
CA LEU A 225 -16.55 -12.99 23.62
C LEU A 225 -16.57 -11.52 24.04
N LEU A 226 -15.81 -10.66 23.34
CA LEU A 226 -15.69 -9.23 23.62
C LEU A 226 -16.67 -8.39 22.78
N TYR A 227 -17.05 -8.87 21.60
CA TYR A 227 -17.92 -8.21 20.63
C TYR A 227 -19.21 -9.02 20.46
N SER A 228 -20.17 -8.80 21.36
CA SER A 228 -21.39 -9.61 21.51
C SER A 228 -22.27 -9.69 20.25
N LYS A 229 -22.33 -8.61 19.46
CA LYS A 229 -23.09 -8.52 18.21
C LYS A 229 -22.31 -8.95 16.97
N MET A 230 -21.02 -9.21 17.10
CA MET A 230 -20.16 -9.53 15.97
C MET A 230 -20.26 -11.01 15.62
N GLU A 231 -20.52 -11.28 14.34
CA GLU A 231 -20.34 -12.61 13.78
C GLU A 231 -18.95 -12.77 13.16
N HIS A 232 -18.33 -13.94 13.36
CA HIS A 232 -17.08 -14.30 12.71
C HIS A 232 -17.37 -15.25 11.55
N VAL A 233 -16.96 -14.86 10.36
CA VAL A 233 -17.12 -15.65 9.14
C VAL A 233 -15.76 -15.87 8.51
N THR A 234 -15.48 -17.10 8.10
CA THR A 234 -14.29 -17.43 7.32
C THR A 234 -14.55 -17.20 5.84
N CYS A 235 -13.54 -16.74 5.12
CA CYS A 235 -13.59 -16.41 3.70
C CYS A 235 -14.06 -17.62 2.86
N LEU A 236 -15.20 -17.45 2.21
CA LEU A 236 -15.77 -18.46 1.30
C LEU A 236 -14.85 -18.75 0.10
N VAL A 237 -14.09 -17.76 -0.34
CA VAL A 237 -13.21 -17.95 -1.50
C VAL A 237 -12.05 -18.88 -1.18
N HIS A 238 -11.52 -18.82 0.05
CA HIS A 238 -10.56 -19.82 0.52
C HIS A 238 -11.17 -21.22 0.60
N ALA A 239 -12.45 -21.33 1.00
CA ALA A 239 -13.15 -22.62 1.00
C ALA A 239 -13.29 -23.19 -0.43
N LEU A 240 -13.70 -22.37 -1.39
CA LEU A 240 -13.79 -22.76 -2.80
C LEU A 240 -12.42 -23.17 -3.37
N HIS A 241 -11.36 -22.46 -3.00
CA HIS A 241 -10.01 -22.83 -3.41
C HIS A 241 -9.58 -24.20 -2.85
N ARG A 242 -9.89 -24.50 -1.58
CA ARG A 242 -9.62 -25.82 -0.99
C ARG A 242 -10.36 -26.93 -1.74
N VAL A 243 -11.62 -26.71 -2.11
CA VAL A 243 -12.37 -27.67 -2.94
C VAL A 243 -11.69 -27.88 -4.30
N ALA A 244 -11.22 -26.80 -4.93
CA ALA A 244 -10.49 -26.91 -6.19
C ALA A 244 -9.16 -27.69 -6.05
N GLU A 245 -8.43 -27.51 -4.95
CA GLU A 245 -7.21 -28.29 -4.67
C GLU A 245 -7.53 -29.77 -4.41
N GLU A 246 -8.64 -30.10 -3.75
CA GLU A 246 -9.05 -31.50 -3.59
C GLU A 246 -9.43 -32.16 -4.91
N ILE A 247 -10.17 -31.46 -5.78
CA ILE A 247 -10.45 -31.94 -7.14
C ILE A 247 -9.13 -32.20 -7.86
N ARG A 248 -8.19 -31.26 -7.80
CA ARG A 248 -6.86 -31.40 -8.41
C ARG A 248 -6.10 -32.63 -7.89
N ASN A 249 -6.14 -32.88 -6.58
CA ASN A 249 -5.51 -34.06 -5.97
C ASN A 249 -6.13 -35.39 -6.45
N ILE A 250 -7.44 -35.41 -6.70
CA ILE A 250 -8.15 -36.59 -7.21
C ILE A 250 -7.81 -36.87 -8.69
N PHE A 251 -7.42 -35.85 -9.46
CA PHE A 251 -7.12 -35.95 -10.90
C PHE A 251 -5.64 -35.64 -11.24
N PRO A 252 -4.67 -36.43 -10.74
CA PRO A 252 -3.24 -36.15 -10.92
C PRO A 252 -2.80 -36.14 -12.39
N LYS A 253 -3.43 -36.96 -13.27
CA LYS A 253 -3.14 -36.96 -14.71
C LYS A 253 -3.51 -35.64 -15.40
N VAL A 254 -4.63 -35.05 -14.99
CA VAL A 254 -5.06 -33.75 -15.50
C VAL A 254 -4.11 -32.66 -15.00
N ASP A 255 -3.68 -32.75 -13.75
CA ASP A 255 -2.66 -31.82 -13.23
C ASP A 255 -1.31 -31.95 -13.95
N ASP A 256 -0.87 -33.17 -14.21
CA ASP A 256 0.34 -33.45 -14.97
C ASP A 256 0.25 -32.93 -16.41
N LEU A 257 -0.90 -33.06 -17.06
CA LEU A 257 -1.15 -32.46 -18.37
C LEU A 257 -0.93 -30.96 -18.32
N ILE A 258 -1.64 -30.26 -17.44
CA ILE A 258 -1.62 -28.80 -17.32
C ILE A 258 -0.20 -28.31 -16.99
N SER A 259 0.48 -28.97 -16.05
CA SER A 259 1.81 -28.57 -15.59
C SER A 259 2.89 -28.78 -16.66
N ASN A 260 2.77 -29.82 -17.49
CA ASN A 260 3.76 -30.12 -18.53
C ASN A 260 3.50 -29.36 -19.84
N VAL A 261 2.24 -29.18 -20.25
CA VAL A 261 1.94 -28.37 -21.46
C VAL A 261 2.43 -26.93 -21.31
N LYS A 262 2.36 -26.37 -20.10
CA LYS A 262 2.99 -25.06 -19.79
C LYS A 262 4.47 -25.03 -20.17
N LYS A 263 5.22 -26.09 -19.87
CA LYS A 263 6.66 -26.19 -20.14
C LYS A 263 6.96 -26.32 -21.64
N ILE A 264 6.05 -26.90 -22.41
CA ILE A 264 6.20 -27.07 -23.87
C ILE A 264 6.26 -25.73 -24.59
N PHE A 265 5.45 -24.76 -24.17
CA PHE A 265 5.37 -23.47 -24.87
C PHE A 265 6.17 -22.34 -24.20
N LEU A 266 6.70 -22.57 -23.00
CA LEU A 266 7.47 -21.58 -22.26
C LEU A 266 8.77 -21.23 -23.00
N LYS A 267 8.89 -19.97 -23.45
CA LYS A 267 10.06 -19.44 -24.18
C LYS A 267 10.44 -20.25 -25.44
N ALA A 268 9.45 -20.78 -26.16
CA ALA A 268 9.67 -21.62 -27.33
C ALA A 268 8.96 -21.07 -28.60
N PRO A 269 9.55 -20.10 -29.31
CA PRO A 269 8.91 -19.46 -30.46
C PRO A 269 8.49 -20.43 -31.57
N TYR A 270 9.31 -21.43 -31.87
CA TYR A 270 9.01 -22.43 -32.89
C TYR A 270 7.77 -23.28 -32.55
N ARG A 271 7.70 -23.79 -31.31
CA ARG A 271 6.53 -24.56 -30.81
C ARG A 271 5.27 -23.69 -30.76
N LEU A 272 5.40 -22.41 -30.44
CA LEU A 272 4.30 -21.44 -30.51
C LEU A 272 3.82 -21.19 -31.95
N GLN A 273 4.73 -21.22 -32.93
CA GLN A 273 4.37 -21.09 -34.35
C GLN A 273 3.59 -22.32 -34.83
N ILE A 274 4.02 -23.53 -34.45
CA ILE A 274 3.26 -24.77 -34.72
C ILE A 274 1.86 -24.68 -34.11
N PHE A 275 1.77 -24.30 -32.83
CA PHE A 275 0.48 -24.10 -32.16
C PHE A 275 -0.43 -23.15 -32.94
N LYS A 276 0.06 -21.98 -33.33
CA LYS A 276 -0.72 -20.98 -34.08
C LYS A 276 -1.09 -21.42 -35.49
N THR A 277 -0.33 -22.34 -36.08
CA THR A 277 -0.61 -22.87 -37.42
C THR A 277 -1.78 -23.87 -37.36
N ILE A 278 -1.78 -24.75 -36.35
CA ILE A 278 -2.81 -25.79 -36.18
C ILE A 278 -4.07 -25.23 -35.50
N ALA A 279 -3.91 -24.34 -34.53
CA ALA A 279 -4.98 -23.76 -33.72
C ALA A 279 -4.94 -22.21 -33.73
N PRO A 280 -5.13 -21.55 -34.90
CA PRO A 280 -4.94 -20.10 -35.05
C PRO A 280 -5.90 -19.24 -34.22
N ASN A 281 -7.12 -19.74 -33.97
CA ASN A 281 -8.20 -19.00 -33.32
C ASN A 281 -8.35 -19.30 -31.83
N ILE A 282 -7.43 -20.08 -31.25
CA ILE A 282 -7.51 -20.50 -29.85
C ILE A 282 -6.40 -19.79 -29.06
N PRO A 283 -6.69 -19.20 -27.88
CA PRO A 283 -5.66 -18.61 -27.05
C PRO A 283 -4.67 -19.69 -26.60
N LEU A 284 -3.42 -19.29 -26.31
CA LEU A 284 -2.44 -20.23 -25.76
C LEU A 284 -2.96 -20.84 -24.44
N PRO A 285 -2.54 -22.06 -24.09
CA PRO A 285 -3.01 -22.70 -22.88
C PRO A 285 -2.77 -21.82 -21.66
N PRO A 286 -3.79 -21.62 -20.80
CA PRO A 286 -3.67 -20.75 -19.65
C PRO A 286 -2.63 -21.30 -18.69
N GLN A 287 -1.93 -20.40 -18.01
CA GLN A 287 -0.97 -20.76 -16.98
C GLN A 287 -1.64 -20.64 -15.61
N PRO A 288 -1.87 -21.76 -14.89
CA PRO A 288 -2.34 -21.67 -13.53
C PRO A 288 -1.34 -20.90 -12.68
N ILE A 289 -1.86 -19.99 -11.87
CA ILE A 289 -1.11 -19.30 -10.85
C ILE A 289 -1.53 -19.97 -9.55
N LEU A 290 -0.62 -20.76 -8.95
CA LEU A 290 -0.91 -21.56 -7.76
C LEU A 290 -1.49 -20.71 -6.61
N THR A 291 -1.07 -19.46 -6.52
CA THR A 291 -1.53 -18.51 -5.49
C THR A 291 -2.82 -17.77 -5.84
N ARG A 292 -3.39 -17.95 -7.05
CA ARG A 292 -4.66 -17.34 -7.46
C ARG A 292 -5.73 -18.40 -7.65
N TRP A 293 -6.82 -18.20 -6.92
CA TRP A 293 -7.97 -19.09 -6.87
C TRP A 293 -8.58 -19.33 -8.25
N GLY A 294 -9.00 -20.58 -8.50
CA GLY A 294 -9.72 -20.98 -9.70
C GLY A 294 -8.90 -21.05 -11.00
N THR A 295 -7.62 -20.64 -11.00
CA THR A 295 -6.82 -20.63 -12.24
C THR A 295 -6.54 -22.04 -12.79
N TRP A 296 -6.46 -23.05 -11.92
CA TRP A 296 -6.34 -24.45 -12.33
C TRP A 296 -7.65 -24.96 -12.98
N LEU A 297 -8.80 -24.68 -12.38
CA LEU A 297 -10.10 -25.05 -12.95
C LEU A 297 -10.33 -24.38 -14.31
N ASN A 298 -9.99 -23.10 -14.45
CA ASN A 298 -10.03 -22.41 -15.75
C ASN A 298 -9.15 -23.10 -16.81
N ALA A 299 -7.99 -23.63 -16.40
CA ALA A 299 -7.16 -24.42 -17.30
C ALA A 299 -7.82 -25.74 -17.68
N VAL A 300 -8.43 -26.45 -16.73
CA VAL A 300 -9.21 -27.66 -17.03
C VAL A 300 -10.31 -27.38 -18.04
N MET A 301 -11.09 -26.31 -17.85
CA MET A 301 -12.16 -25.92 -18.78
C MET A 301 -11.62 -25.67 -20.20
N TYR A 302 -10.51 -24.93 -20.31
CA TYR A 302 -9.81 -24.69 -21.57
C TYR A 302 -9.40 -26.01 -22.26
N TYR A 303 -8.76 -26.93 -21.51
CA TYR A 303 -8.30 -28.20 -22.09
C TYR A 303 -9.47 -29.10 -22.47
N SER A 304 -10.55 -29.10 -21.70
CA SER A 304 -11.78 -29.83 -22.03
C SER A 304 -12.41 -29.29 -23.33
N GLU A 305 -12.48 -27.97 -23.50
CA GLU A 305 -13.07 -27.32 -24.68
C GLU A 305 -12.25 -27.49 -25.95
N HIS A 306 -10.93 -27.54 -25.83
CA HIS A 306 -10.03 -27.53 -26.97
C HIS A 306 -9.22 -28.83 -27.09
N TYR A 307 -9.63 -29.90 -26.41
CA TYR A 307 -8.86 -31.13 -26.27
C TYR A 307 -8.36 -31.68 -27.62
N VAL A 308 -9.24 -31.76 -28.61
CA VAL A 308 -8.92 -32.29 -29.95
C VAL A 308 -7.80 -31.48 -30.64
N LEU A 309 -7.89 -30.15 -30.61
CA LEU A 309 -6.91 -29.27 -31.25
C LEU A 309 -5.59 -29.27 -30.50
N ILE A 310 -5.63 -29.26 -29.17
CA ILE A 310 -4.42 -29.39 -28.34
C ILE A 310 -3.74 -30.74 -28.60
N LYS A 311 -4.50 -31.83 -28.69
CA LYS A 311 -3.98 -33.15 -29.03
C LYS A 311 -3.27 -33.16 -30.38
N GLN A 312 -3.86 -32.55 -31.41
CA GLN A 312 -3.21 -32.40 -32.71
C GLN A 312 -1.90 -31.63 -32.61
N VAL A 313 -1.89 -30.49 -31.92
CA VAL A 313 -0.66 -29.70 -31.71
C VAL A 313 0.42 -30.52 -31.04
N ILE A 314 0.10 -31.21 -29.95
CA ILE A 314 1.11 -31.96 -29.17
C ILE A 314 1.66 -33.17 -29.95
N MET A 315 0.83 -33.82 -30.76
CA MET A 315 1.27 -34.97 -31.57
C MET A 315 2.15 -34.57 -32.75
N GLU A 316 2.08 -33.31 -33.20
CA GLU A 316 2.99 -32.76 -34.22
C GLU A 316 4.40 -32.45 -33.66
N LEU A 317 4.54 -32.33 -32.34
CA LEU A 317 5.83 -31.98 -31.73
C LEU A 317 6.73 -33.20 -31.60
N ASP A 318 8.03 -33.00 -31.81
CA ASP A 318 9.03 -34.05 -31.56
C ASP A 318 9.13 -34.34 -30.06
N ARG A 319 9.03 -35.61 -29.72
CA ARG A 319 9.15 -36.14 -28.37
C ARG A 319 10.51 -35.84 -27.74
N GLU A 320 11.56 -35.83 -28.56
CA GLU A 320 12.95 -35.68 -28.11
C GLU A 320 13.32 -34.21 -27.87
N ASP A 321 12.54 -33.25 -28.38
CA ASP A 321 12.78 -31.81 -28.20
C ASP A 321 12.68 -31.35 -26.74
N ALA A 322 11.84 -32.01 -25.93
CA ALA A 322 11.72 -31.75 -24.51
C ALA A 322 11.03 -32.90 -23.77
N ILE A 323 11.53 -33.23 -22.58
CA ILE A 323 10.95 -34.24 -21.67
C ILE A 323 9.44 -33.99 -21.43
N SER A 324 9.01 -32.73 -21.37
CA SER A 324 7.60 -32.39 -21.19
C SER A 324 6.71 -32.81 -22.37
N ILE A 325 7.24 -32.84 -23.59
CA ILE A 325 6.49 -33.24 -24.79
C ILE A 325 6.17 -34.74 -24.70
N GLY A 326 7.18 -35.59 -24.51
CA GLY A 326 6.96 -37.03 -24.36
C GLY A 326 6.02 -37.39 -23.23
N LYS A 327 6.14 -36.73 -22.07
CA LYS A 327 5.20 -36.92 -20.95
C LYS A 327 3.75 -36.59 -21.34
N VAL A 328 3.53 -35.49 -22.05
CA VAL A 328 2.18 -35.09 -22.46
C VAL A 328 1.65 -36.02 -23.55
N GLN A 329 2.49 -36.48 -24.49
CA GLN A 329 2.09 -37.46 -25.51
C GLN A 329 1.63 -38.77 -24.87
N ASP A 330 2.33 -39.27 -23.84
CA ASP A 330 1.91 -40.45 -23.08
C ASP A 330 0.57 -40.23 -22.36
N LEU A 331 0.40 -39.06 -21.73
CA LEU A 331 -0.86 -38.71 -21.07
C LEU A 331 -2.03 -38.63 -22.05
N ILE A 332 -1.81 -38.10 -23.26
CA ILE A 332 -2.84 -38.00 -24.31
C ILE A 332 -3.18 -39.38 -24.92
N ALA A 333 -2.24 -40.33 -24.89
CA ALA A 333 -2.51 -41.71 -25.31
C ALA A 333 -3.44 -42.44 -24.32
N ASP A 334 -3.50 -41.99 -23.06
CA ASP A 334 -4.40 -42.51 -22.06
C ASP A 334 -5.85 -42.05 -22.30
N ARG A 335 -6.72 -43.01 -22.61
CA ARG A 335 -8.15 -42.76 -22.91
C ARG A 335 -8.93 -42.17 -21.74
N SER A 336 -8.45 -42.33 -20.50
CA SER A 336 -9.11 -41.77 -19.32
C SER A 336 -8.94 -40.25 -19.20
N LEU A 337 -7.92 -39.66 -19.85
CA LEU A 337 -7.61 -38.23 -19.69
C LEU A 337 -8.74 -37.34 -20.21
N GLU A 338 -9.26 -37.62 -21.41
CA GLU A 338 -10.37 -36.87 -22.02
C GLU A 338 -11.65 -36.99 -21.17
N CYS A 339 -11.95 -38.19 -20.67
CA CYS A 339 -13.08 -38.43 -19.78
C CYS A 339 -12.94 -37.65 -18.47
N ASN A 340 -11.75 -37.61 -17.88
CA ASN A 340 -11.49 -36.86 -16.65
C ASN A 340 -11.66 -35.35 -16.86
N LEU A 341 -11.16 -34.81 -17.98
CA LEU A 341 -11.37 -33.40 -18.35
C LEU A 341 -12.85 -33.07 -18.53
N ALA A 342 -13.63 -33.95 -19.18
CA ALA A 342 -15.06 -33.78 -19.36
C ALA A 342 -15.82 -33.87 -18.03
N TYR A 343 -15.46 -34.80 -17.14
CA TYR A 343 -16.09 -34.99 -15.84
C TYR A 343 -15.87 -33.80 -14.89
N ILE A 344 -14.69 -33.18 -14.91
CA ILE A 344 -14.44 -31.99 -14.08
C ILE A 344 -15.22 -30.77 -14.62
N LYS A 345 -15.47 -30.72 -15.93
CA LYS A 345 -16.19 -29.63 -16.59
C LYS A 345 -17.71 -29.71 -16.40
N SER A 346 -18.29 -30.92 -16.40
CA SER A 346 -19.73 -31.17 -16.22
C SER A 346 -20.21 -30.77 -14.83
#